data_AF-A0A2I5KCF3-F1
#
_entry.id   AF-A0A2I5KCF3-F1
#
_cell.length_a   1.000
_cell.length_b   1.000
_cell.length_c   1.000
_cell.angle_alpha   90.00
_cell.angle_beta   90.00
_cell.angle_gamma   90.00
#
_symmetry.space_group_name_H-M   'P 1'
#
loop_
_entity.id
_entity.type
_entity.pdbx_description
1 polymer ?
#
loop_
_entity_poly.entity_id
_entity_poly.type
_entity_poly.pdbx_seq_one_letter_code
_entity_poly.pdbx_strand_id
1 'polypeptide(L)'
;IVGFVSGYVKRNAPDTYFLWQVAVGDKARGTGLARRLVEAVLMRSGMSGVRHLETTITPDNEASWGLFKRLADRWQAPLNSREYFSTGQLGGEHDPENLVRIGPFEPQRI
;
A
#
# COMPACT_ATOMS: atom_id res chain seq x y z
N ILE A 1 -17.12 -12.64 -2.64
CA ILE A 1 -16.13 -11.74 -2.00
C ILE A 1 -16.14 -10.42 -2.77
N VAL A 2 -16.18 -9.25 -2.10
CA VAL A 2 -16.25 -7.92 -2.76
C VAL A 2 -14.97 -7.09 -2.59
N GLY A 3 -14.02 -7.55 -1.79
CA GLY A 3 -12.69 -6.96 -1.68
C GLY A 3 -11.72 -7.87 -0.93
N PHE A 4 -10.43 -7.68 -1.15
CA PHE A 4 -9.34 -8.49 -0.63
C PHE A 4 -8.09 -7.64 -0.42
N VAL A 5 -7.35 -7.93 0.65
CA VAL A 5 -6.03 -7.33 0.92
C VAL A 5 -5.07 -8.41 1.38
N SER A 6 -3.87 -8.42 0.79
CA SER A 6 -2.75 -9.28 1.19
C SER A 6 -1.51 -8.46 1.50
N GLY A 7 -0.67 -9.01 2.37
CA GLY A 7 0.59 -8.40 2.77
C GLY A 7 1.14 -9.03 4.04
N TYR A 8 2.29 -8.53 4.48
CA TYR A 8 3.03 -9.06 5.63
C TYR A 8 3.95 -8.01 6.23
N VAL A 9 4.32 -8.19 7.51
CA VAL A 9 5.38 -7.39 8.14
C VAL A 9 6.74 -7.91 7.68
N LYS A 10 7.62 -7.02 7.21
CA LYS A 10 8.94 -7.41 6.69
C LYS A 10 9.82 -7.93 7.83
N ARG A 11 10.46 -9.09 7.64
CA ARG A 11 11.35 -9.68 8.66
C ARG A 11 12.52 -8.77 9.04
N ASN A 12 13.12 -8.09 8.07
CA ASN A 12 14.29 -7.21 8.27
C ASN A 12 13.91 -5.75 8.56
N ALA A 13 12.61 -5.43 8.59
CA ALA A 13 12.08 -4.11 8.94
C ALA A 13 10.72 -4.29 9.63
N PRO A 14 10.70 -4.70 10.92
CA PRO A 14 9.48 -5.10 11.63
C PRO A 14 8.47 -3.96 11.85
N ASP A 15 8.88 -2.71 11.62
CA ASP A 15 8.04 -1.52 11.62
C ASP A 15 7.36 -1.27 10.26
N THR A 16 7.55 -2.15 9.27
CA THR A 16 7.09 -1.96 7.90
C THR A 16 6.16 -3.09 7.48
N TYR A 17 4.92 -2.73 7.15
CA TYR A 17 3.96 -3.64 6.49
C TYR A 17 4.09 -3.49 4.98
N PHE A 18 4.43 -4.58 4.30
CA PHE A 18 4.41 -4.67 2.85
C PHE A 18 3.04 -5.15 2.38
N LEU A 19 2.32 -4.29 1.67
CA LEU A 19 1.05 -4.59 1.01
C LEU A 19 1.36 -5.15 -0.37
N TRP A 20 0.92 -6.38 -0.62
CA TRP A 20 1.15 -7.04 -1.89
C TRP A 20 -0.02 -6.79 -2.85
N GLN A 21 -1.25 -7.04 -2.42
CA GLN A 21 -2.42 -6.83 -3.28
C GLN A 21 -3.56 -6.16 -2.52
N VAL A 22 -4.24 -5.25 -3.20
CA VAL A 22 -5.57 -4.73 -2.84
C VAL A 22 -6.46 -4.95 -4.06
N ALA A 23 -7.53 -5.71 -3.88
CA ALA A 23 -8.55 -5.90 -4.92
C ALA A 23 -9.91 -5.46 -4.38
N VAL A 24 -10.66 -4.73 -5.19
CA VAL A 24 -12.04 -4.32 -4.88
C VAL A 24 -12.91 -4.64 -6.09
N GLY A 25 -13.98 -5.40 -5.88
CA GLY A 25 -14.92 -5.76 -6.94
C GLY A 25 -15.65 -4.53 -7.49
N ASP A 26 -16.06 -4.59 -8.75
CA ASP A 26 -16.58 -3.43 -9.50
C ASP A 26 -17.75 -2.72 -8.80
N LYS A 27 -18.68 -3.50 -8.24
CA LYS A 27 -19.85 -3.00 -7.50
C LYS A 27 -19.49 -2.22 -6.22
N ALA A 28 -18.26 -2.33 -5.73
CA ALA A 28 -17.79 -1.70 -4.51
C ALA A 28 -16.76 -0.58 -4.77
N ARG A 29 -16.45 -0.26 -6.03
CA ARG A 29 -15.58 0.88 -6.39
C ARG A 29 -16.24 2.20 -5.96
N GLY A 30 -15.43 3.22 -5.65
CA GLY A 30 -15.91 4.54 -5.19
C GLY A 30 -16.45 4.59 -3.76
N THR A 31 -16.67 3.45 -3.09
CA THR A 31 -17.21 3.39 -1.70
C THR A 31 -16.16 3.60 -0.60
N GLY A 32 -14.88 3.74 -0.98
CA GLY A 32 -13.76 3.77 -0.03
C GLY A 32 -13.41 2.41 0.58
N LEU A 33 -13.92 1.30 0.05
CA LEU A 33 -13.65 -0.05 0.57
C LEU A 33 -12.15 -0.39 0.64
N ALA A 34 -11.37 -0.06 -0.40
CA ALA A 34 -9.93 -0.32 -0.43
C ALA A 34 -9.22 0.28 0.79
N ARG A 35 -9.48 1.56 1.08
CA ARG A 35 -8.95 2.25 2.27
C ARG A 35 -9.34 1.51 3.54
N ARG A 36 -10.63 1.22 3.72
CA ARG A 36 -11.13 0.55 4.93
C ARG A 36 -10.50 -0.82 5.14
N LEU A 37 -10.22 -1.57 4.07
CA LEU A 37 -9.55 -2.86 4.16
C LEU A 37 -8.10 -2.71 4.61
N VAL A 38 -7.36 -1.73 4.07
CA VAL A 38 -5.97 -1.45 4.47
C VAL A 38 -5.91 -1.01 5.94
N GLU A 39 -6.75 -0.04 6.34
CA GLU A 39 -6.83 0.44 7.73
C GLU A 39 -7.22 -0.71 8.67
N ALA A 40 -8.17 -1.56 8.30
CA ALA A 40 -8.57 -2.72 9.10
C ALA A 40 -7.45 -3.75 9.31
N VAL A 41 -6.49 -3.86 8.38
CA VAL A 41 -5.29 -4.69 8.60
C VAL A 41 -4.35 -4.01 9.58
N LEU A 42 -4.07 -2.71 9.39
CA LEU A 42 -3.11 -1.96 10.21
C LEU A 42 -3.60 -1.71 11.64
N MET A 43 -4.91 -1.74 11.89
CA MET A 43 -5.49 -1.63 13.24
C MET A 43 -5.49 -2.94 14.05
N ARG A 44 -4.99 -4.06 13.50
CA ARG A 44 -4.92 -5.34 14.24
C ARG A 44 -3.92 -5.25 15.38
N SER A 45 -4.17 -5.98 16.47
CA SER A 45 -3.31 -5.98 17.67
C SER A 45 -1.84 -6.26 17.38
N GLY A 46 -1.54 -7.14 16.42
CA GLY A 46 -0.17 -7.46 15.99
C GLY A 46 0.53 -6.39 15.14
N MET A 47 -0.14 -5.27 14.81
CA MET A 47 0.39 -4.21 13.95
C MET A 47 0.75 -2.93 14.71
N SER A 48 0.67 -2.94 16.04
CA SER A 48 0.95 -1.76 16.89
C SER A 48 2.36 -1.17 16.75
N GLY A 49 3.32 -1.97 16.29
CA GLY A 49 4.70 -1.55 15.99
C GLY A 49 4.93 -1.03 14.56
N VAL A 50 3.94 -1.18 13.66
CA VAL A 50 4.08 -0.74 12.27
C VAL A 50 4.00 0.78 12.21
N ARG A 51 4.95 1.39 11.48
CA ARG A 51 5.05 2.83 11.21
C ARG A 51 5.14 3.13 9.73
N HIS A 52 5.37 2.12 8.90
CA HIS A 52 5.54 2.26 7.46
C HIS A 52 4.65 1.29 6.70
N LEU A 53 4.13 1.76 5.56
CA LEU A 53 3.41 0.97 4.58
C LEU A 53 4.21 1.02 3.29
N GLU A 54 4.62 -0.14 2.79
CA GLU A 54 5.26 -0.27 1.48
C GLU A 54 4.34 -1.04 0.52
N THR A 55 4.36 -0.68 -0.75
CA THR A 55 3.68 -1.39 -1.84
C THR A 55 4.47 -1.17 -3.13
N THR A 56 4.22 -1.97 -4.16
CA THR A 56 4.62 -1.63 -5.53
C THR A 56 3.42 -1.14 -6.32
N ILE A 57 3.64 -0.14 -7.20
CA ILE A 57 2.62 0.42 -8.08
C ILE A 57 3.25 0.69 -9.45
N THR A 58 2.59 0.25 -10.52
CA THR A 58 2.96 0.63 -11.89
C THR A 58 2.61 2.10 -12.15
N PRO A 59 3.39 2.82 -12.99
CA PRO A 59 3.15 4.24 -13.27
C PRO A 59 1.73 4.57 -13.76
N ASP A 60 1.12 3.67 -14.53
CA ASP A 60 -0.20 3.81 -15.17
C ASP A 60 -1.39 3.52 -14.22
N ASN A 61 -1.14 2.96 -13.02
CA ASN A 61 -2.19 2.59 -12.09
C ASN A 61 -2.68 3.79 -11.25
N GLU A 62 -3.34 4.74 -11.92
CA GLU A 62 -3.85 5.99 -11.31
C GLU A 62 -4.76 5.74 -10.11
N ALA A 63 -5.56 4.66 -10.14
CA ALA A 63 -6.45 4.30 -9.06
C ALA A 63 -5.69 3.98 -7.76
N SER A 64 -4.60 3.22 -7.87
CA SER A 64 -3.71 2.89 -6.75
C SER A 64 -2.97 4.14 -6.27
N TRP A 65 -2.38 4.92 -7.18
CA TRP A 65 -1.75 6.19 -6.82
C TRP A 65 -2.70 7.10 -6.04
N GLY A 66 -3.94 7.25 -6.50
CA GLY A 66 -4.96 8.01 -5.79
C GLY A 66 -5.29 7.45 -4.40
N LEU A 67 -5.36 6.12 -4.25
CA LEU A 67 -5.56 5.49 -2.96
C LEU A 67 -4.43 5.82 -1.99
N PHE A 68 -3.17 5.53 -2.36
CA PHE A 68 -2.02 5.68 -1.47
C PHE A 68 -1.72 7.15 -1.15
N LYS A 69 -1.92 8.10 -2.09
CA LYS A 69 -1.86 9.54 -1.80
C LYS A 69 -2.88 9.95 -0.74
N ARG A 70 -4.14 9.53 -0.89
CA ARG A 70 -5.19 9.83 0.12
C ARG A 70 -4.91 9.19 1.49
N LEU A 71 -4.30 8.01 1.52
CA LEU A 71 -3.87 7.38 2.77
C LEU A 71 -2.78 8.22 3.45
N ALA A 72 -1.75 8.62 2.70
CA ALA A 72 -0.67 9.46 3.20
C ALA A 72 -1.18 10.79 3.77
N ASP A 73 -2.07 11.47 3.03
CA ASP A 73 -2.69 12.73 3.48
C ASP A 73 -3.49 12.53 4.77
N ARG A 74 -4.32 11.47 4.83
CA ARG A 74 -5.17 11.16 5.99
C ARG A 74 -4.33 10.83 7.23
N TRP A 75 -3.27 10.05 7.05
CA TRP A 75 -2.38 9.64 8.15
C TRP A 75 -1.37 10.73 8.52
N GLN A 76 -1.35 11.85 7.79
CA GLN A 76 -0.38 12.95 7.92
C GLN A 76 1.06 12.44 7.85
N ALA A 77 1.33 11.57 6.87
CA ALA A 77 2.60 10.92 6.68
C ALA A 77 3.14 11.17 5.28
N PRO A 78 4.46 11.27 5.09
CA PRO A 78 5.03 11.49 3.78
C PRO A 78 4.85 10.25 2.90
N LEU A 79 4.60 10.48 1.61
CA LEU A 79 4.62 9.45 0.57
C LEU A 79 5.86 9.66 -0.28
N ASN A 80 6.75 8.67 -0.27
CA ASN A 80 7.93 8.64 -1.12
C ASN A 80 7.79 7.49 -2.12
N SER A 81 8.23 7.71 -3.35
CA SER A 81 8.30 6.68 -4.37
C SER A 81 9.67 6.65 -5.03
N ARG A 82 10.18 5.45 -5.29
CA ARG A 82 11.38 5.24 -6.09
C ARG A 82 11.14 4.10 -7.07
N GLU A 83 11.79 4.15 -8.22
CA GLU A 83 11.85 3.02 -9.13
C GLU A 83 12.49 1.83 -8.38
N TYR A 84 11.84 0.67 -8.43
CA TYR A 84 12.26 -0.51 -7.67
C TYR A 84 12.61 -1.69 -8.56
N PHE A 85 11.76 -1.97 -9.54
CA PHE A 85 12.07 -2.92 -10.60
C PHE A 85 12.09 -2.21 -11.95
N SER A 86 13.24 -2.28 -12.63
CA SER A 86 13.33 -1.84 -14.02
C SER A 86 12.74 -2.92 -14.94
N THR A 87 12.29 -2.53 -16.14
CA THR A 87 11.79 -3.44 -17.19
C THR A 87 12.74 -4.61 -17.45
N GLY A 88 14.06 -4.38 -17.38
CA GLY A 88 15.08 -5.41 -17.53
C GLY A 88 15.12 -6.45 -16.41
N GLN A 89 14.75 -6.09 -15.18
CA GLN A 89 14.67 -7.02 -14.04
C GLN A 89 13.38 -7.86 -14.04
N LEU A 90 12.35 -7.38 -14.73
CA LEU A 90 11.07 -8.07 -14.87
C LEU A 90 10.99 -8.93 -16.15
N GLY A 91 12.11 -9.17 -16.83
CA GLY A 91 12.15 -10.00 -18.04
C GLY A 91 11.70 -9.31 -19.32
N GLY A 92 11.56 -7.98 -19.33
CA GLY A 92 11.30 -7.18 -20.53
C GLY A 92 9.83 -7.10 -20.98
N GLU A 93 8.93 -7.89 -20.40
CA GLU A 93 7.50 -7.95 -20.76
C GLU A 93 6.58 -7.15 -19.81
N HIS A 94 7.14 -6.52 -18.77
CA HIS A 94 6.37 -5.83 -17.73
C HIS A 94 6.85 -4.40 -17.52
N ASP A 95 5.89 -3.50 -17.29
CA ASP A 95 6.14 -2.09 -16.94
C ASP A 95 6.93 -1.96 -15.63
N PRO A 96 7.79 -0.94 -15.50
CA PRO A 96 8.60 -0.75 -14.30
C PRO A 96 7.70 -0.55 -13.07
N GLU A 97 8.07 -1.16 -11.94
CA GLU A 97 7.32 -1.00 -10.69
C GLU A 97 7.99 0.02 -9.76
N ASN A 98 7.21 0.99 -9.29
CA ASN A 98 7.66 1.93 -8.27
C ASN A 98 7.38 1.36 -6.88
N LEU A 99 8.41 1.29 -6.02
CA LEU A 99 8.20 1.08 -4.59
C LEU A 99 7.68 2.39 -4.00
N VAL A 100 6.45 2.34 -3.52
CA VAL A 100 5.79 3.43 -2.81
C VAL A 100 5.84 3.13 -1.31
N ARG A 101 6.29 4.12 -0.54
CA ARG A 101 6.40 4.04 0.91
C ARG A 101 5.66 5.21 1.55
N ILE A 102 4.72 4.90 2.43
CA ILE A 102 4.07 5.87 3.33
C ILE A 102 4.66 5.69 4.72
N GLY A 103 5.12 6.79 5.32
CA GLY A 103 5.53 6.80 6.72
C GLY A 103 6.82 7.59 6.98
N PRO A 104 7.17 7.81 8.26
CA PRO A 104 6.51 7.22 9.42
C PRO A 104 5.11 7.80 9.64
N PHE A 105 4.15 6.95 10.02
CA PHE A 105 2.83 7.35 10.50
C PHE A 105 2.63 6.90 11.95
N GLU A 106 1.75 7.60 12.66
CA GLU A 106 1.31 7.18 13.99
C GLU A 106 0.11 6.22 13.85
N PRO A 107 0.14 5.00 14.42
CA PRO A 107 -0.98 4.07 14.34
C PRO A 107 -2.31 4.63 14.86
N GLN A 108 -2.26 5.60 15.79
CA GLN A 108 -3.43 6.27 16.33
C GLN A 108 -4.13 7.21 15.34
N ARG A 109 -3.49 7.53 14.21
CA ARG A 109 -4.02 8.39 13.13
C ARG A 109 -4.69 7.61 12.01
N ILE A 110 -4.64 6.28 12.06
CA ILE A 110 -5.31 5.36 11.13
C ILE A 110 -6.77 5.24 11.53
#